data_AF-A0AAE4FJT9-F1
#
_entry.id   AF-A0AAE4FJT9-F1
#
_cell.length_a   1.000
_cell.length_b   1.000
_cell.length_c   1.000
_cell.angle_alpha   90.00
_cell.angle_beta   90.00
_cell.angle_gamma   90.00
#
_symmetry.space_group_name_H-M   'P 1'
#
loop_
_entity.id
_entity.type
_entity.pdbx_description
1 polymer ?
#
loop_
_entity_poly.entity_id
_entity_poly.type
_entity_poly.pdbx_seq_one_letter_code
_entity_poly.pdbx_strand_id
1 'polypeptide(L)'
;MNVTSISLAYLFLGIGLISLSFFIYFKILTSNSSKKSEKIVGDMKDSKTWLNRNNKMAYVSLFWAIVSLGLFIYLKFFTMPNIISLLYVIGYIFLIVISVAVAGIRKQQKDV
;
A
#
# COMPACT_ATOMS: atom_id res chain seq x y z
N MET A 1 19.71 -8.93 -14.68
CA MET A 1 18.65 -9.01 -15.71
C MET A 1 18.06 -7.63 -15.86
N ASN A 2 17.86 -7.14 -17.08
CA ASN A 2 17.37 -5.79 -17.32
C ASN A 2 16.01 -5.83 -18.02
N VAL A 3 15.22 -4.78 -17.84
CA VAL A 3 13.86 -4.66 -18.37
C VAL A 3 13.74 -3.32 -19.11
N THR A 4 12.91 -3.25 -20.14
CA THR A 4 12.64 -1.99 -20.83
C THR A 4 11.85 -1.05 -19.92
N SER A 5 12.16 0.25 -19.99
CA SER A 5 11.46 1.29 -19.23
C SER A 5 9.95 1.31 -19.51
N ILE A 6 9.53 0.92 -20.73
CA ILE A 6 8.12 0.81 -21.13
C ILE A 6 7.42 -0.29 -20.33
N SER A 7 7.94 -1.52 -20.33
CA SER A 7 7.36 -2.62 -19.56
C SER A 7 7.37 -2.30 -18.06
N LEU A 8 8.43 -1.65 -17.59
CA LEU A 8 8.55 -1.22 -16.21
C LEU A 8 7.50 -0.17 -15.81
N ALA A 9 7.20 0.79 -16.68
CA ALA A 9 6.14 1.77 -16.44
C ALA A 9 4.79 1.08 -16.22
N TYR A 10 4.40 0.13 -17.08
CA TYR A 10 3.15 -0.60 -16.90
C TYR A 10 3.13 -1.49 -15.67
N LEU A 11 4.28 -2.02 -15.24
CA LEU A 11 4.40 -2.71 -13.96
C LEU A 11 4.09 -1.77 -12.79
N PHE A 12 4.65 -0.56 -12.77
CA PHE A 12 4.33 0.44 -11.75
C PHE A 12 2.86 0.88 -11.79
N LEU A 13 2.27 1.01 -12.97
CA LEU A 13 0.84 1.25 -13.10
C LEU A 13 0.03 0.12 -12.42
N GLY A 14 0.38 -1.13 -12.68
CA GLY A 14 -0.24 -2.30 -12.05
C GLY A 14 -0.14 -2.26 -10.53
N ILE A 15 1.06 -2.00 -9.99
CA ILE A 15 1.25 -1.86 -8.53
C ILE A 15 0.42 -0.70 -7.97
N GLY A 16 0.35 0.42 -8.68
CA GLY A 16 -0.44 1.58 -8.28
C GLY A 16 -1.93 1.24 -8.16
N LEU A 17 -2.49 0.53 -9.15
CA LEU A 17 -3.89 0.10 -9.15
C LEU A 17 -4.20 -0.93 -8.05
N ILE A 18 -3.30 -1.87 -7.80
CA ILE A 18 -3.44 -2.85 -6.71
C ILE A 18 -3.40 -2.14 -5.35
N SER A 19 -2.44 -1.23 -5.17
CA SER A 19 -2.30 -0.46 -3.92
C SER A 19 -3.50 0.46 -3.68
N LEU A 20 -4.04 1.07 -4.74
CA LEU A 20 -5.26 1.88 -4.65
C LEU A 20 -6.48 1.03 -4.28
N SER A 21 -6.61 -0.16 -4.86
CA SER A 21 -7.66 -1.12 -4.50
C SER A 21 -7.60 -1.50 -3.02
N PHE A 22 -6.40 -1.74 -2.49
CA PHE A 22 -6.22 -2.00 -1.05
C PHE A 22 -6.57 -0.79 -0.17
N PHE A 23 -6.20 0.42 -0.58
CA PHE A 23 -6.61 1.63 0.14
C PHE A 23 -8.14 1.72 0.23
N ILE A 24 -8.83 1.55 -0.88
CA ILE A 24 -10.30 1.59 -0.93
C ILE A 24 -10.88 0.51 -0.03
N TYR A 25 -10.37 -0.72 -0.13
CA TYR A 25 -10.79 -1.84 0.73
C TYR A 25 -10.68 -1.51 2.23
N PHE A 26 -9.49 -1.11 2.68
CA PHE A 26 -9.28 -0.80 4.10
C PHE A 26 -10.06 0.44 4.56
N LYS A 27 -10.25 1.43 3.67
CA LYS A 27 -11.03 2.64 3.99
C LYS A 27 -12.51 2.34 4.14
N ILE A 28 -13.08 1.50 3.28
CA ILE A 28 -14.47 1.03 3.39
C ILE A 28 -14.64 0.24 4.69
N LEU A 29 -13.71 -0.68 4.96
CA LEU A 29 -13.75 -1.53 6.14
C LEU A 29 -13.74 -0.71 7.45
N THR A 30 -12.91 0.33 7.51
CA THR A 30 -12.82 1.24 8.66
C THR A 30 -14.01 2.21 8.76
N SER A 31 -14.48 2.75 7.65
CA SER A 31 -15.63 3.68 7.61
C SER A 31 -16.95 3.01 7.97
N ASN A 32 -17.16 1.76 7.57
CA ASN A 32 -18.39 1.03 7.89
C ASN A 32 -18.40 0.55 9.35
N SER A 33 -17.22 0.26 9.92
CA SER A 33 -17.09 -0.15 11.33
C SER A 33 -17.40 0.97 12.32
N SER A 34 -17.20 2.25 11.98
CA SER A 34 -17.52 3.37 12.86
C SER A 34 -19.02 3.70 12.93
N LYS A 35 -19.79 3.38 11.88
CA LYS A 35 -21.23 3.68 11.79
C LYS A 35 -22.15 2.51 12.20
N LYS A 36 -21.66 1.27 12.14
CA LYS A 36 -22.40 0.04 12.49
C LYS A 36 -21.59 -0.86 13.43
N SER A 37 -21.09 -0.29 14.53
CA SER A 37 -20.13 -0.94 15.43
C SER A 37 -20.58 -2.32 15.93
N GLU A 38 -21.88 -2.54 16.12
CA GLU A 38 -22.39 -3.82 16.62
C GLU A 38 -22.42 -4.96 15.57
N LYS A 39 -22.53 -4.66 14.27
CA LYS A 39 -22.81 -5.71 13.25
C LYS A 39 -21.57 -6.21 12.50
N ILE A 40 -20.53 -5.39 12.39
CA ILE A 40 -19.28 -5.74 11.68
C ILE A 40 -18.17 -6.15 12.66
N VAL A 41 -18.17 -5.55 13.84
CA VAL A 41 -17.10 -5.77 14.83
C VAL A 41 -17.53 -6.80 15.88
N GLY A 42 -18.84 -6.98 16.13
CA GLY A 42 -19.35 -8.01 17.04
C GLY A 42 -18.65 -8.01 18.39
N ASP A 43 -18.44 -9.20 18.96
CA ASP A 43 -17.76 -9.43 20.25
C ASP A 43 -16.21 -9.40 20.13
N MET A 44 -15.68 -8.58 19.23
CA MET A 44 -14.25 -8.50 19.00
C MET A 44 -13.59 -7.79 20.19
N LYS A 45 -12.84 -8.59 20.96
CA LYS A 45 -12.13 -8.23 22.19
C LYS A 45 -11.32 -6.93 22.13
N ASP A 46 -10.89 -6.48 20.95
CA ASP A 46 -10.11 -5.25 20.77
C ASP A 46 -10.36 -4.53 19.44
N SER A 47 -11.59 -4.04 19.29
CA SER A 47 -12.11 -3.32 18.11
C SER A 47 -11.30 -2.07 17.73
N LYS A 48 -10.87 -1.29 18.74
CA LYS A 48 -10.12 -0.04 18.54
C LYS A 48 -8.74 -0.29 17.92
N THR A 49 -8.02 -1.28 18.43
CA THR A 49 -6.70 -1.66 17.89
C THR A 49 -6.80 -2.16 16.45
N TRP A 50 -7.83 -2.95 16.15
CA TRP A 50 -8.11 -3.42 14.79
C TRP A 50 -8.42 -2.27 13.83
N LEU A 51 -9.27 -1.32 14.24
CA LEU A 51 -9.61 -0.16 13.44
C LEU A 51 -8.38 0.71 13.14
N ASN A 52 -7.55 0.97 14.15
CA ASN A 52 -6.33 1.75 14.01
C ASN A 52 -5.34 1.08 13.04
N ARG A 53 -5.17 -0.25 13.15
CA ARG A 53 -4.32 -1.01 12.24
C ARG A 53 -4.80 -0.91 10.79
N ASN A 54 -6.08 -1.13 10.53
CA ASN A 54 -6.61 -1.05 9.17
C ASN A 54 -6.54 0.36 8.61
N ASN A 55 -6.74 1.39 9.44
CA ASN A 55 -6.60 2.77 9.00
C ASN A 55 -5.14 3.08 8.60
N LYS A 56 -4.15 2.60 9.39
CA LYS A 56 -2.73 2.70 9.01
C LYS A 56 -2.43 1.98 7.69
N MET A 57 -2.93 0.76 7.51
CA MET A 57 -2.75 -0.02 6.27
C MET A 57 -3.39 0.69 5.07
N ALA A 58 -4.52 1.38 5.25
CA ALA A 58 -5.12 2.21 4.21
C ALA A 58 -4.13 3.31 3.76
N TYR A 59 -3.59 4.10 4.69
CA TYR A 59 -2.67 5.17 4.34
C TYR A 59 -1.35 4.68 3.74
N VAL A 60 -0.82 3.54 4.21
CA VAL A 60 0.36 2.91 3.58
C VAL A 60 0.06 2.50 2.15
N SER A 61 -1.11 1.90 1.91
CA SER A 61 -1.54 1.52 0.56
C SER A 61 -1.72 2.75 -0.34
N LEU A 62 -2.28 3.84 0.19
CA LEU A 62 -2.41 5.11 -0.53
C LEU A 62 -1.05 5.71 -0.88
N PHE A 63 -0.11 5.70 0.06
CA PHE A 63 1.27 6.16 -0.16
C PHE A 63 1.90 5.42 -1.34
N TRP A 64 1.86 4.08 -1.32
CA TRP A 64 2.45 3.27 -2.40
C TRP A 64 1.70 3.42 -3.73
N ALA A 65 0.39 3.67 -3.71
CA ALA A 65 -0.35 4.02 -4.92
C ALA A 65 0.16 5.32 -5.55
N ILE A 66 0.33 6.38 -4.75
CA ILE A 66 0.84 7.68 -5.22
C ILE A 66 2.27 7.54 -5.75
N VAL A 67 3.17 6.88 -5.02
CA VAL A 67 4.56 6.66 -5.45
C VAL A 67 4.60 5.87 -6.76
N SER A 68 3.82 4.79 -6.86
CA SER A 68 3.75 3.96 -8.08
C SER A 68 3.24 4.75 -9.29
N LEU A 69 2.20 5.56 -9.10
CA LEU A 69 1.66 6.41 -10.16
C LEU A 69 2.66 7.48 -10.58
N GLY A 70 3.38 8.09 -9.63
CA GLY A 70 4.47 9.03 -9.92
C GLY A 70 5.57 8.39 -10.77
N LEU A 71 6.02 7.19 -10.39
CA LEU A 71 7.02 6.43 -11.16
C LEU A 71 6.51 6.05 -12.56
N PHE A 72 5.24 5.65 -12.68
CA PHE A 72 4.61 5.39 -13.97
C PHE A 72 4.63 6.64 -14.86
N ILE A 73 4.17 7.79 -14.35
CA ILE A 73 4.13 9.04 -15.10
C ILE A 73 5.54 9.44 -15.54
N TYR A 74 6.50 9.38 -14.62
CA TYR A 74 7.89 9.69 -14.91
C TYR A 74 8.46 8.81 -16.02
N LEU A 75 8.34 7.49 -15.88
CA LEU A 75 8.89 6.55 -16.86
C LEU A 75 8.15 6.56 -18.20
N LYS A 76 6.85 6.83 -18.20
CA LYS A 76 6.04 6.82 -19.41
C LYS A 76 6.22 8.09 -20.25
N PHE A 77 6.33 9.26 -19.61
CA PHE A 77 6.26 10.55 -20.30
C PHE A 77 7.56 11.33 -20.29
N PHE A 78 8.45 11.11 -19.32
CA PHE A 78 9.66 11.92 -19.14
C PHE A 78 10.97 11.19 -19.40
N THR A 79 10.94 9.87 -19.63
CA THR A 79 12.13 9.10 -20.00
C THR A 79 12.04 8.55 -21.42
N MET A 80 13.11 8.72 -22.20
CA MET A 80 13.28 7.98 -23.45
C MET A 80 13.37 6.47 -23.18
N PRO A 81 12.96 5.61 -24.13
CA PRO A 81 13.06 4.16 -23.98
C PRO A 81 14.50 3.75 -23.65
N ASN A 82 14.70 3.18 -22.46
CA ASN A 82 16.01 2.74 -22.00
C ASN A 82 15.88 1.43 -21.21
N ILE A 83 17.01 0.80 -20.95
CA ILE A 83 17.13 -0.47 -20.26
C ILE A 83 17.43 -0.18 -18.78
N ILE A 84 16.54 -0.62 -17.90
CA ILE A 84 16.65 -0.41 -16.45
C ILE A 84 16.94 -1.76 -15.80
N SER A 85 17.85 -1.77 -14.82
CA SER A 85 18.17 -2.99 -14.06
C SER A 85 16.98 -3.47 -13.24
N LEU A 86 16.69 -4.77 -13.29
CA LEU A 86 15.63 -5.40 -12.50
C LEU A 86 15.87 -5.28 -10.99
N LEU A 87 17.13 -5.05 -10.56
CA LEU A 87 17.47 -4.85 -9.16
C LEU A 87 16.68 -3.69 -8.53
N TYR A 88 16.41 -2.63 -9.29
CA TYR A 88 15.60 -1.50 -8.80
C TYR A 88 14.16 -1.92 -8.51
N VAL A 89 13.60 -2.83 -9.31
CA VAL A 89 12.24 -3.36 -9.12
C VAL A 89 12.18 -4.24 -7.88
N ILE A 90 13.18 -5.10 -7.69
CA ILE A 90 13.28 -5.97 -6.51
C ILE A 90 13.41 -5.12 -5.24
N GLY A 91 14.29 -4.11 -5.26
CA GLY A 91 14.42 -3.16 -4.15
C GLY A 91 13.11 -2.42 -3.85
N TYR A 92 12.38 -2.02 -4.88
CA TYR A 92 11.08 -1.37 -4.74
C TYR A 92 10.04 -2.28 -4.06
N ILE A 93 9.90 -3.52 -4.52
CA ILE A 93 8.99 -4.51 -3.91
C ILE A 93 9.40 -4.77 -2.45
N PHE A 94 10.70 -4.89 -2.18
CA PHE A 94 11.21 -5.11 -0.83
C PHE A 94 10.84 -3.96 0.12
N LEU A 95 10.92 -2.71 -0.36
CA LEU A 95 10.50 -1.54 0.42
C LEU A 95 8.99 -1.55 0.70
N ILE A 96 8.15 -1.97 -0.25
CA ILE A 96 6.71 -2.15 -0.02
C ILE A 96 6.48 -3.18 1.09
N VAL A 97 7.14 -4.34 1.00
CA VAL A 97 6.98 -5.42 2.00
C VAL A 97 7.40 -4.95 3.39
N ILE A 98 8.53 -4.27 3.52
CA ILE A 98 8.98 -3.70 4.81
C ILE A 98 7.97 -2.69 5.33
N SER A 99 7.50 -1.77 4.48
CA SER A 99 6.55 -0.74 4.87
C SER A 99 5.24 -1.34 5.41
N VAL A 100 4.71 -2.36 4.73
CA VAL A 100 3.52 -3.10 5.15
C VAL A 100 3.78 -3.87 6.45
N ALA A 101 4.93 -4.53 6.58
CA ALA A 101 5.30 -5.26 7.79
C ALA A 101 5.39 -4.32 9.00
N VAL A 102 6.11 -3.20 8.87
CA VAL A 102 6.29 -2.20 9.94
C VAL A 102 4.95 -1.58 10.34
N ALA A 103 4.07 -1.27 9.38
CA ALA A 103 2.74 -0.76 9.67
C ALA A 103 1.81 -1.81 10.33
N GLY A 104 2.06 -3.09 10.07
CA GLY A 104 1.31 -4.22 10.62
C GLY A 104 1.74 -4.66 12.02
N ILE A 105 2.95 -4.32 12.47
CA ILE A 105 3.45 -4.67 13.81
C ILE A 105 2.67 -3.91 14.88
N ARG A 106 2.13 -4.64 15.86
CA ARG A 106 1.54 -4.05 17.08
C ARG A 106 2.67 -3.43 17.89
N LYS A 107 2.71 -2.09 17.98
CA LYS A 107 3.31 -1.46 19.16
C LYS A 107 2.43 -1.88 20.34
N GLN A 108 2.94 -2.71 21.24
CA GLN A 108 2.39 -2.78 22.58
C GLN A 108 2.51 -1.36 23.13
N GLN A 109 1.38 -0.65 23.17
CA GLN A 109 1.26 0.52 24.01
C GLN A 109 1.41 -0.04 25.42
N LYS A 110 2.61 0.08 26.01
CA LYS A 110 2.75 -0.03 27.45
C LYS A 110 1.98 1.16 27.99
N ASP A 111 0.76 0.90 28.44
CA ASP A 111 0.05 1.82 29.31
C ASP A 111 0.93 1.98 30.56
N VAL A 112 1.50 3.18 30.73
CA VAL A 112 2.19 3.64 31.94
C VAL A 112 1.20 4.49 32.70
#